data_AF-A0A938D206-F1
#
_entry.id   AF-A0A938D206-F1
#
_cell.length_a   1.000
_cell.length_b   1.000
_cell.length_c   1.000
_cell.angle_alpha   90.00
_cell.angle_beta   90.00
_cell.angle_gamma   90.00
#
_symmetry.space_group_name_H-M   'P 1'
#
loop_
_entity.id
_entity.type
_entity.pdbx_description
1 polymer ?
#
loop_
_entity_poly.entity_id
_entity_poly.type
_entity_poly.pdbx_seq_one_letter_code
_entity_poly.pdbx_strand_id
1 'polypeptide(L)'
;MTTYDDATLLAYLDGELAGTEAEALEVDLARDTRLAERLQAFAGSGALLHAALAPATHGNLPPLPQPCLTERPVTSWRRFAPYAAIAASVALLIGAGLGFGTGEFLARRNFELASEQRARDAALAEATLRRALETQVSGTPVSWENPDSGASGIVKPTRTFKNQSDQFCREYERVETIGARRETVSGIACRGDDGQWRTRAVFYRD
;
A
#
# COMPACT_ATOMS: atom_id res chain seq x y z
N MET A 1 9.28 28.05 -16.97
CA MET A 1 8.40 27.11 -16.24
C MET A 1 7.82 26.16 -17.26
N THR A 2 8.37 24.95 -17.30
CA THR A 2 7.80 23.85 -18.08
C THR A 2 6.41 23.57 -17.51
N THR A 3 5.38 23.54 -18.36
CA THR A 3 4.01 23.31 -17.89
C THR A 3 3.68 21.85 -18.14
N TYR A 4 3.44 21.09 -17.07
CA TYR A 4 3.02 19.70 -17.16
C TYR A 4 1.49 19.61 -17.17
N ASP A 5 0.96 18.89 -18.15
CA ASP A 5 -0.46 18.57 -18.22
C ASP A 5 -0.82 17.42 -17.28
N ASP A 6 -2.11 17.23 -17.04
CA ASP A 6 -2.57 16.21 -16.10
C ASP A 6 -2.29 14.78 -16.62
N ALA A 7 -2.25 14.60 -17.94
CA ALA A 7 -1.93 13.31 -18.56
C ALA A 7 -0.49 12.87 -18.27
N THR A 8 0.48 13.80 -18.30
CA THR A 8 1.88 13.55 -17.98
C THR A 8 2.05 13.18 -16.50
N LEU A 9 1.32 13.86 -15.60
CA LEU A 9 1.35 13.56 -14.17
C LEU A 9 0.76 12.18 -13.85
N LEU A 10 -0.31 11.79 -14.54
CA LEU A 10 -0.90 10.44 -14.42
C LEU A 10 0.03 9.37 -15.00
N ALA A 11 0.61 9.60 -16.18
CA ALA A 11 1.59 8.69 -16.76
C ALA A 11 2.81 8.47 -15.86
N TYR A 12 3.24 9.52 -15.14
CA TYR A 12 4.28 9.39 -14.13
C TYR A 12 3.84 8.50 -12.94
N LEU A 13 2.62 8.67 -12.43
CA LEU A 13 2.09 7.82 -11.34
C LEU A 13 1.93 6.36 -11.74
N ASP A 14 1.54 6.12 -12.99
CA ASP A 14 1.35 4.78 -13.54
C ASP A 14 2.68 4.12 -13.97
N GLY A 15 3.81 4.86 -13.94
CA GLY A 15 5.13 4.37 -14.35
C GLY A 15 5.34 4.30 -15.87
N GLU A 16 4.46 4.92 -16.66
CA GLU A 16 4.45 4.90 -18.12
C GLU A 16 5.26 6.05 -18.75
N LEU A 17 5.78 6.98 -17.94
CA LEU A 17 6.58 8.11 -18.42
C LEU A 17 8.02 7.67 -18.75
N ALA A 18 8.56 8.11 -19.89
CA ALA A 18 9.92 7.76 -20.31
C ALA A 18 10.97 8.30 -19.31
N GLY A 19 12.04 7.52 -19.05
CA GLY A 19 12.99 7.80 -17.97
C GLY A 19 13.59 9.22 -17.99
N THR A 20 13.93 9.75 -19.16
CA THR A 20 14.48 11.12 -19.27
C THR A 20 13.45 12.22 -18.97
N GLU A 21 12.17 11.98 -19.26
CA GLU A 21 11.08 12.91 -18.96
C GLU A 21 10.67 12.80 -17.49
N ALA A 22 10.69 11.60 -16.92
CA ALA A 22 10.47 11.36 -15.50
C ALA A 22 11.55 12.04 -14.63
N GLU A 23 12.83 11.92 -15.00
CA GLU A 23 13.93 12.60 -14.31
C GLU A 23 13.77 14.13 -14.34
N ALA A 24 13.38 14.71 -15.49
CA ALA A 24 13.12 16.14 -15.60
C ALA A 24 11.94 16.59 -14.73
N LEU A 25 10.86 15.80 -14.71
CA LEU A 25 9.70 16.05 -13.86
C LEU A 25 10.03 15.96 -12.37
N GLU A 26 10.84 14.99 -11.94
CA GLU A 26 11.30 14.86 -10.55
C GLU A 26 12.11 16.07 -10.09
N VAL A 27 12.98 16.56 -10.97
CA VAL A 27 13.79 17.76 -10.74
C VAL A 27 12.92 19.02 -10.58
N ASP A 28 11.81 19.11 -11.31
CA ASP A 28 10.85 20.22 -11.22
C ASP A 28 9.93 20.07 -10.00
N LEU A 29 9.47 18.85 -9.68
CA LEU A 29 8.69 18.53 -8.48
C LEU A 29 9.44 18.89 -7.19
N ALA A 30 10.76 18.73 -7.17
CA ALA A 30 11.61 19.11 -6.04
C ALA A 30 11.67 20.64 -5.80
N ARG A 31 11.30 21.46 -6.79
CA ARG A 31 11.41 22.93 -6.74
C ARG A 31 10.05 23.63 -6.72
N ASP A 32 8.99 23.00 -7.22
CA ASP A 32 7.65 23.59 -7.32
C ASP A 32 6.64 22.87 -6.42
N THR A 33 6.29 23.50 -5.30
CA THR A 33 5.30 22.98 -4.34
C THR A 33 3.90 22.84 -4.95
N ARG A 34 3.49 23.73 -5.87
CA ARG A 34 2.15 23.64 -6.48
C ARG A 34 2.04 22.46 -7.44
N LEU A 35 3.13 22.16 -8.16
CA LEU A 35 3.21 20.98 -9.00
C LEU A 35 3.13 19.70 -8.16
N ALA A 36 3.85 19.66 -7.03
CA ALA A 36 3.80 18.54 -6.09
C ALA A 36 2.40 18.34 -5.46
N GLU A 37 1.71 19.42 -5.08
CA GLU A 37 0.33 19.38 -4.57
C GLU A 37 -0.66 18.83 -5.61
N ARG A 38 -0.51 19.20 -6.89
CA ARG A 38 -1.33 18.67 -7.99
C ARG A 38 -1.13 17.16 -8.16
N LEU A 39 0.12 16.69 -8.14
CA LEU A 39 0.43 15.26 -8.24
C LEU A 39 -0.14 14.46 -7.05
N GLN A 40 -0.05 15.02 -5.82
CA GLN A 40 -0.63 14.40 -4.62
C GLN A 40 -2.16 14.25 -4.70
N ALA A 41 -2.87 15.20 -5.32
CA ALA A 41 -4.32 15.10 -5.49
C ALA A 41 -4.73 13.89 -6.36
N PHE A 42 -3.96 13.58 -7.41
CA PHE A 42 -4.18 12.39 -8.23
C PHE A 42 -3.83 11.11 -7.47
N ALA A 43 -2.68 11.08 -6.79
CA ALA A 43 -2.25 9.92 -5.99
C ALA A 43 -3.27 9.59 -4.87
N GLY A 44 -3.83 10.60 -4.21
CA GLY A 44 -4.84 10.41 -3.16
C GLY A 44 -6.14 9.79 -3.68
N SER A 45 -6.59 10.21 -4.87
CA SER A 45 -7.79 9.64 -5.51
C SER A 45 -7.59 8.17 -5.90
N GLY A 46 -6.41 7.83 -6.43
CA GLY A 46 -6.03 6.46 -6.74
C GLY A 46 -5.96 5.56 -5.50
N ALA A 47 -5.41 6.06 -4.39
CA ALA A 47 -5.33 5.32 -3.13
C ALA A 47 -6.72 5.01 -2.55
N LEU A 48 -7.65 5.96 -2.60
CA LEU A 48 -9.04 5.76 -2.17
C LEU A 48 -9.76 4.73 -3.06
N LEU A 49 -9.58 4.82 -4.38
CA LEU A 49 -10.15 3.87 -5.32
C LEU A 49 -9.58 2.46 -5.08
N HIS A 50 -8.26 2.33 -4.95
CA HIS A 50 -7.61 1.06 -4.68
C HIS A 50 -8.06 0.48 -3.34
N ALA A 51 -8.18 1.29 -2.28
CA ALA A 51 -8.71 0.84 -0.99
C ALA A 51 -10.16 0.34 -1.10
N ALA A 52 -11.00 1.01 -1.89
CA ALA A 52 -12.38 0.60 -2.12
C ALA A 52 -12.49 -0.70 -2.96
N LEU A 53 -11.60 -0.90 -3.93
CA LEU A 53 -11.60 -2.04 -4.85
C LEU A 53 -10.67 -3.19 -4.46
N ALA A 54 -9.81 -3.01 -3.45
CA ALA A 54 -8.92 -4.05 -2.93
C ALA A 54 -9.64 -5.37 -2.56
N PRO A 55 -10.90 -5.38 -2.06
CA PRO A 55 -11.64 -6.62 -1.83
C PRO A 55 -12.13 -7.29 -3.12
N ALA A 56 -12.30 -6.53 -4.21
CA ALA A 56 -12.89 -7.00 -5.47
C ALA A 56 -11.87 -7.58 -6.45
N THR A 57 -10.58 -7.34 -6.26
CA THR A 57 -9.51 -7.87 -7.14
C THR A 57 -9.27 -9.37 -6.96
N HIS A 58 -9.81 -9.98 -5.91
CA HIS A 58 -9.70 -11.42 -5.64
C HIS A 58 -10.97 -12.16 -6.11
N GLY A 59 -11.13 -12.29 -7.42
CA GLY A 59 -11.84 -13.40 -8.08
C GLY A 59 -13.35 -13.59 -7.88
N ASN A 60 -14.02 -12.89 -6.97
CA ASN A 60 -15.46 -12.99 -6.77
C ASN A 60 -16.09 -11.60 -6.66
N LEU A 61 -16.44 -11.03 -7.80
CA LEU A 61 -17.37 -9.90 -7.82
C LEU A 61 -18.71 -10.41 -7.26
N PRO A 62 -19.21 -9.89 -6.12
CA PRO A 62 -20.57 -10.16 -5.74
C PRO A 62 -21.49 -9.72 -6.89
N PRO A 63 -22.58 -10.46 -7.18
CA PRO A 63 -23.51 -10.06 -8.22
C PRO A 63 -23.92 -8.61 -7.96
N LEU A 64 -23.75 -7.75 -8.97
CA LEU A 64 -24.14 -6.36 -8.86
C LEU A 64 -25.59 -6.32 -8.38
N PRO A 65 -25.91 -5.57 -7.30
CA PRO A 65 -27.29 -5.39 -6.92
C PRO A 65 -28.03 -4.86 -8.14
N GLN A 66 -29.04 -5.59 -8.59
CA GLN A 66 -29.90 -5.12 -9.67
C GLN A 66 -30.44 -3.75 -9.23
N PRO A 67 -30.35 -2.71 -10.07
CA PRO A 67 -30.88 -1.42 -9.70
C PRO A 67 -32.38 -1.59 -9.46
N CYS A 68 -32.79 -1.57 -8.19
CA CYS A 68 -34.18 -1.37 -7.82
C CYS A 68 -34.48 0.09 -8.14
N LEU A 69 -34.81 0.36 -9.41
CA LEU A 69 -35.45 1.58 -9.86
C LEU A 69 -36.86 1.61 -9.26
N THR A 70 -36.91 1.78 -7.94
CA THR A 70 -38.13 2.23 -7.28
C THR A 70 -38.22 3.71 -7.58
N GLU A 71 -39.16 4.08 -8.45
CA GLU A 71 -39.52 5.46 -8.65
C GLU A 71 -39.87 6.04 -7.27
N ARG A 72 -39.01 6.93 -6.76
CA ARG A 72 -39.33 7.67 -5.55
C ARG A 72 -40.62 8.43 -5.83
N PRO A 73 -41.72 8.22 -5.07
CA PRO A 73 -42.90 9.04 -5.25
C PRO A 73 -42.47 10.47 -4.98
N VAL A 74 -42.57 11.32 -6.01
CA VAL A 74 -42.34 12.75 -5.88
C VAL A 74 -43.44 13.33 -5.00
N THR A 75 -43.20 13.34 -3.68
CA THR A 75 -44.14 13.93 -2.73
C THR A 75 -44.23 15.43 -2.98
N SER A 76 -45.42 15.88 -3.34
CA SER A 76 -45.80 17.22 -3.81
C SER A 76 -45.82 18.31 -2.73
N TRP A 77 -44.90 18.28 -1.77
CA TRP A 77 -44.86 19.26 -0.67
C TRP A 77 -44.28 20.63 -1.03
N ARG A 78 -44.08 20.92 -2.33
CA ARG A 78 -43.90 22.31 -2.78
C ARG A 78 -45.25 23.00 -2.88
N ARG A 79 -45.77 23.47 -1.74
CA ARG A 79 -46.73 24.58 -1.58
C ARG A 79 -46.87 24.77 -0.06
N PHE A 80 -46.57 25.98 0.43
CA PHE A 80 -46.60 26.43 1.85
C PHE A 80 -45.38 25.97 2.70
N ALA A 81 -44.57 26.80 3.37
CA ALA A 81 -44.63 28.22 3.70
C ALA A 81 -43.21 28.78 4.03
N PRO A 82 -42.84 29.99 3.59
CA PRO A 82 -41.48 30.56 3.66
C PRO A 82 -41.17 31.32 4.97
N TYR A 83 -41.32 30.69 6.15
CA TYR A 83 -41.04 31.35 7.45
C TYR A 83 -40.42 30.44 8.53
N ALA A 84 -39.71 29.38 8.16
CA ALA A 84 -38.94 28.55 9.11
C ALA A 84 -37.42 28.59 8.88
N ALA A 85 -36.92 29.61 8.16
CA ALA A 85 -35.50 29.72 7.80
C ALA A 85 -34.65 30.61 8.72
N ILE A 86 -35.14 31.02 9.91
CA ILE A 86 -34.37 31.91 10.81
C ILE A 86 -33.98 31.25 12.16
N ALA A 87 -34.27 29.97 12.41
CA ALA A 87 -33.91 29.32 13.69
C ALA A 87 -32.91 28.15 13.60
N ALA A 88 -32.36 27.84 12.43
CA ALA A 88 -31.41 26.72 12.26
C ALA A 88 -30.02 27.14 11.77
N SER A 89 -29.64 28.41 11.94
CA SER A 89 -28.33 28.94 11.49
C SER A 89 -27.23 28.96 12.56
N VAL A 90 -27.53 28.66 13.84
CA VAL A 90 -26.50 28.66 14.92
C VAL A 90 -26.05 27.24 15.31
N ALA A 91 -26.89 26.21 15.16
CA ALA A 91 -26.49 24.84 15.51
C ALA A 91 -25.49 24.22 14.51
N LEU A 92 -25.44 24.70 13.27
CA LEU A 92 -24.57 24.13 12.22
C LEU A 92 -23.15 24.73 12.22
N LEU A 93 -22.91 25.84 12.93
CA LEU A 93 -21.58 26.45 13.04
C LEU A 93 -20.74 25.88 14.19
N ILE A 94 -21.35 25.19 15.16
CA ILE A 94 -20.59 24.44 16.18
C ILE A 94 -20.34 22.99 15.72
N GLY A 95 -21.24 22.39 14.93
CA GLY A 95 -21.06 21.05 14.36
C GLY A 95 -20.03 20.98 13.22
N ALA A 96 -19.88 22.05 12.42
CA ALA A 96 -18.93 22.08 11.29
C ALA A 96 -17.54 22.61 11.67
N GLY A 97 -17.37 23.30 12.81
CA GLY A 97 -16.08 23.87 13.23
C GLY A 97 -15.11 22.87 13.86
N LEU A 98 -15.59 21.71 14.33
CA LEU A 98 -14.77 20.68 14.98
C LEU A 98 -14.64 19.38 14.19
N GLY A 99 -15.47 19.18 13.15
CA GLY A 99 -15.53 17.93 12.39
C GLY A 99 -14.53 17.80 11.23
N PHE A 100 -14.07 18.91 10.65
CA PHE A 100 -13.22 18.88 9.45
C PHE A 100 -11.72 19.09 9.71
N GLY A 101 -11.31 19.59 10.88
CA GLY A 101 -9.88 19.85 11.19
C GLY A 101 -9.18 18.76 12.01
N THR A 102 -9.92 17.87 12.67
CA THR A 102 -9.36 16.85 13.58
C THR A 102 -9.12 15.50 12.90
N GLY A 103 -9.86 15.20 11.83
CA GLY A 103 -9.74 13.95 11.08
C GLY A 103 -8.41 13.84 10.32
N GLU A 104 -7.96 14.92 9.67
CA GLU A 104 -6.75 14.89 8.84
C GLU A 104 -5.45 14.75 9.65
N PHE A 105 -5.36 15.35 10.83
CA PHE A 105 -4.15 15.26 11.67
C PHE A 105 -4.01 13.87 12.30
N LEU A 106 -5.11 13.29 12.78
CA LEU A 106 -5.12 11.93 13.32
C LEU A 106 -4.88 10.88 12.23
N ALA A 107 -5.45 11.07 11.03
CA ALA A 107 -5.19 10.21 9.89
C ALA A 107 -3.72 10.24 9.45
N ARG A 108 -3.09 11.42 9.38
CA ARG A 108 -1.66 11.56 9.03
C ARG A 108 -0.74 10.88 10.05
N ARG A 109 -0.97 11.07 11.36
CA ARG A 109 -0.18 10.39 12.40
C ARG A 109 -0.35 8.87 12.39
N ASN A 110 -1.57 8.38 12.18
CA ASN A 110 -1.81 6.94 12.08
C ASN A 110 -1.13 6.33 10.84
N PHE A 111 -1.08 7.06 9.72
CA PHE A 111 -0.37 6.63 8.53
C PHE A 111 1.16 6.56 8.74
N GLU A 112 1.74 7.56 9.40
CA GLU A 112 3.18 7.61 9.70
C GLU A 112 3.62 6.49 10.66
N LEU A 113 2.83 6.24 11.72
CA LEU A 113 3.09 5.11 12.61
C LEU A 113 2.94 3.76 11.89
N ALA A 114 1.97 3.63 10.99
CA ALA A 114 1.79 2.41 10.20
C ALA A 114 2.92 2.18 9.18
N SER A 115 3.49 3.24 8.60
CA SER A 115 4.63 3.10 7.66
C SER A 115 5.91 2.72 8.40
N GLU A 116 6.16 3.31 9.56
CA GLU A 116 7.32 2.97 10.40
C GLU A 116 7.28 1.51 10.85
N GLN A 117 6.11 1.03 11.29
CA GLN A 117 5.97 -0.38 11.69
C GLN A 117 6.17 -1.35 10.52
N ARG A 118 5.65 -1.04 9.33
CA ARG A 118 5.92 -1.87 8.13
C ARG A 118 7.41 -1.92 7.77
N ALA A 119 8.12 -0.80 7.92
CA ALA A 119 9.56 -0.78 7.69
C ALA A 119 10.31 -1.66 8.70
N ARG A 120 9.89 -1.65 9.98
CA ARG A 120 10.43 -2.55 11.00
C ARG A 120 10.14 -4.02 10.70
N ASP A 121 8.91 -4.35 10.31
CA ASP A 121 8.51 -5.71 9.92
C ASP A 121 9.40 -6.23 8.78
N ALA A 122 9.56 -5.44 7.71
CA ALA A 122 10.39 -5.79 6.58
C ALA A 122 11.87 -5.99 6.97
N ALA A 123 12.41 -5.13 7.83
CA ALA A 123 13.79 -5.23 8.30
C ALA A 123 14.03 -6.50 9.13
N LEU A 124 13.09 -6.86 10.02
CA LEU A 124 13.14 -8.09 10.81
C LEU A 124 13.06 -9.34 9.92
N ALA A 125 12.15 -9.34 8.95
CA ALA A 125 11.99 -10.43 7.99
C ALA A 125 13.28 -10.64 7.17
N GLU A 126 13.86 -9.56 6.63
CA GLU A 126 15.08 -9.62 5.81
C GLU A 126 16.31 -10.04 6.63
N ALA A 127 16.47 -9.51 7.85
CA ALA A 127 17.54 -9.92 8.75
C ALA A 127 17.46 -11.41 9.10
N THR A 128 16.23 -11.90 9.29
CA THR A 128 15.95 -13.31 9.60
C THR A 128 16.19 -14.21 8.40
N LEU A 129 15.80 -13.76 7.20
CA LEU A 129 16.12 -14.44 5.94
C LEU A 129 17.63 -14.61 5.78
N ARG A 130 18.39 -13.51 5.89
CA ARG A 130 19.86 -13.56 5.82
C ARG A 130 20.46 -14.50 6.87
N ARG A 131 20.00 -14.42 8.12
CA ARG A 131 20.47 -15.30 9.19
C ARG A 131 20.19 -16.77 8.88
N ALA A 132 18.97 -17.10 8.47
CA ALA A 132 18.58 -18.46 8.12
C ALA A 132 19.43 -19.01 6.97
N LEU A 133 19.63 -18.21 5.92
CA LEU A 133 20.43 -18.61 4.77
C LEU A 133 21.93 -18.72 5.08
N GLU A 134 22.45 -17.97 6.04
CA GLU A 134 23.87 -18.02 6.40
C GLU A 134 24.19 -19.13 7.39
N THR A 135 23.37 -19.31 8.44
CA THR A 135 23.76 -20.13 9.60
C THR A 135 23.03 -21.45 9.71
N GLN A 136 21.86 -21.60 9.08
CA GLN A 136 21.06 -22.81 9.25
C GLN A 136 21.31 -23.87 8.19
N VAL A 137 21.15 -25.12 8.59
CA VAL A 137 21.06 -26.25 7.66
C VAL A 137 19.68 -26.30 7.02
N SER A 138 19.59 -26.90 5.83
CA SER A 138 18.31 -27.11 5.15
C SER A 138 17.34 -27.90 6.04
N GLY A 139 16.10 -27.44 6.13
CA GLY A 139 15.03 -27.99 6.97
C GLY A 139 14.84 -27.25 8.31
N THR A 140 15.82 -26.49 8.79
CA THR A 140 15.74 -25.80 10.08
C THR A 140 15.13 -24.39 9.93
N PRO A 141 13.96 -24.11 10.53
CA PRO A 141 13.35 -22.79 10.46
C PRO A 141 13.98 -21.80 11.45
N VAL A 142 13.95 -20.51 11.10
CA VAL A 142 14.24 -19.39 12.00
C VAL A 142 13.01 -18.48 12.02
N SER A 143 12.55 -18.10 13.20
CA SER A 143 11.40 -17.22 13.38
C SER A 143 11.81 -15.77 13.66
N TRP A 144 10.87 -14.86 13.38
CA TRP A 144 10.91 -13.47 13.79
C TRP A 144 9.52 -13.02 14.22
N GLU A 145 9.48 -12.00 15.06
CA GLU A 145 8.26 -11.36 15.52
C GLU A 145 8.51 -9.88 15.73
N ASN A 146 7.51 -9.06 15.43
CA ASN A 146 7.43 -7.67 15.83
C ASN A 146 6.26 -7.52 16.83
N PRO A 147 6.53 -7.34 18.13
CA PRO A 147 5.47 -7.20 19.12
C PRO A 147 4.65 -5.92 18.95
N ASP A 148 5.18 -4.89 18.29
CA ASP A 148 4.49 -3.60 18.12
C ASP A 148 3.41 -3.65 17.03
N SER A 149 3.70 -4.35 15.92
CA SER A 149 2.75 -4.54 14.81
C SER A 149 1.92 -5.83 14.95
N GLY A 150 2.40 -6.78 15.77
CA GLY A 150 1.87 -8.14 15.84
C GLY A 150 2.25 -9.02 14.64
N ALA A 151 3.09 -8.53 13.74
CA ALA A 151 3.58 -9.30 12.60
C ALA A 151 4.57 -10.37 13.06
N SER A 152 4.56 -11.53 12.42
CA SER A 152 5.52 -12.60 12.70
C SER A 152 5.77 -13.44 11.46
N GLY A 153 6.85 -14.20 11.46
CA GLY A 153 7.13 -15.11 10.38
C GLY A 153 8.22 -16.12 10.67
N ILE A 154 8.38 -17.04 9.73
CA ILE A 154 9.44 -18.04 9.73
C ILE A 154 10.13 -18.07 8.37
N VAL A 155 11.43 -18.38 8.36
CA VAL A 155 12.20 -18.67 7.15
C VAL A 155 12.89 -20.01 7.33
N LYS A 156 12.72 -20.91 6.36
CA LYS A 156 13.27 -22.26 6.37
C LYS A 156 14.00 -22.51 5.05
N PRO A 157 15.35 -22.59 5.06
CA PRO A 157 16.09 -23.04 3.89
C PRO A 157 15.68 -24.48 3.55
N THR A 158 15.41 -24.80 2.30
CA THR A 158 14.93 -26.12 1.87
C THR A 158 15.98 -26.89 1.09
N ARG A 159 16.78 -26.20 0.27
CA ARG A 159 17.79 -26.83 -0.58
C ARG A 159 18.98 -25.91 -0.80
N THR A 160 20.19 -26.47 -0.91
CA THR A 160 21.42 -25.74 -1.30
C THR A 160 22.00 -26.35 -2.57
N PHE A 161 22.41 -25.52 -3.53
CA PHE A 161 23.01 -25.95 -4.79
C PHE A 161 23.97 -24.89 -5.32
N LYS A 162 24.76 -25.20 -6.35
CA LYS A 162 25.55 -24.20 -7.09
C LYS A 162 24.91 -23.90 -8.44
N ASN A 163 24.95 -22.65 -8.86
CA ASN A 163 24.50 -22.25 -10.19
C ASN A 163 25.60 -22.46 -11.25
N GLN A 164 25.32 -22.10 -12.51
CA GLN A 164 26.27 -22.22 -13.63
C GLN A 164 27.54 -21.37 -13.46
N SER A 165 27.48 -20.33 -12.63
CA SER A 165 28.60 -19.44 -12.29
C SER A 165 29.35 -19.90 -11.02
N ASP A 166 29.14 -21.14 -10.56
CA ASP A 166 29.71 -21.72 -9.34
C ASP A 166 29.34 -20.98 -8.03
N GLN A 167 28.30 -20.15 -8.04
CA GLN A 167 27.80 -19.44 -6.84
C GLN A 167 26.84 -20.33 -6.05
N PHE A 168 26.96 -20.31 -4.72
CA PHE A 168 26.02 -21.00 -3.84
C PHE A 168 24.66 -20.32 -3.87
N CYS A 169 23.63 -21.09 -4.19
CA CYS A 169 22.23 -20.69 -4.13
C CYS A 169 21.47 -21.58 -3.14
N ARG A 170 20.52 -20.97 -2.45
CA ARG A 170 19.65 -21.62 -1.47
C ARG A 170 18.21 -21.34 -1.79
N GLU A 171 17.45 -22.41 -1.91
CA GLU A 171 16.00 -22.37 -1.93
C GLU A 171 15.50 -22.25 -0.49
N TYR A 172 14.45 -21.46 -0.28
CA TYR A 172 13.86 -21.24 1.03
C TYR A 172 12.34 -21.13 0.92
N GLU A 173 11.68 -21.44 2.02
CA GLU A 173 10.26 -21.21 2.25
C GLU A 173 10.15 -20.20 3.38
N ARG A 174 9.36 -19.15 3.19
CA ARG A 174 9.01 -18.19 4.23
C ARG A 174 7.51 -18.15 4.43
N VAL A 175 7.09 -18.02 5.68
CA VAL A 175 5.69 -17.85 6.06
C VAL A 175 5.60 -16.58 6.88
N GLU A 176 4.72 -15.67 6.49
CA GLU A 176 4.51 -14.39 7.15
C GLU A 176 3.05 -14.30 7.61
N THR A 177 2.83 -13.79 8.82
CA THR A 177 1.52 -13.59 9.41
C THR A 177 1.41 -12.13 9.82
N ILE A 178 0.51 -11.40 9.18
CA ILE A 178 0.25 -9.97 9.43
C ILE A 178 -1.25 -9.82 9.66
N GLY A 179 -1.64 -9.53 10.90
CA GLY A 179 -3.04 -9.54 11.31
C GLY A 179 -3.68 -10.92 11.13
N ALA A 180 -4.78 -11.00 10.39
CA ALA A 180 -5.47 -12.26 10.08
C ALA A 180 -4.95 -12.96 8.81
N ARG A 181 -4.00 -12.35 8.09
CA ARG A 181 -3.50 -12.85 6.81
C ARG A 181 -2.22 -13.63 7.04
N ARG A 182 -2.20 -14.87 6.55
CA ARG A 182 -1.02 -15.74 6.53
C ARG A 182 -0.62 -16.01 5.09
N GLU A 183 0.59 -15.64 4.73
CA GLU A 183 1.13 -15.85 3.37
C GLU A 183 2.31 -16.80 3.44
N THR A 184 2.40 -17.69 2.45
CA THR A 184 3.53 -18.59 2.27
C THR A 184 4.16 -18.33 0.92
N VAL A 185 5.45 -18.06 0.93
CA VAL A 185 6.22 -17.71 -0.26
C VAL A 185 7.46 -18.58 -0.29
N SER A 186 7.79 -19.11 -1.46
CA SER A 186 9.07 -19.80 -1.67
C SER A 186 9.98 -18.92 -2.52
N GLY A 187 11.30 -19.09 -2.39
CA GLY A 187 12.24 -18.30 -3.17
C GLY A 187 13.59 -18.96 -3.29
N ILE A 188 14.42 -18.39 -4.15
CA ILE A 188 15.83 -18.78 -4.32
C ILE A 188 16.67 -17.54 -4.11
N ALA A 189 17.64 -17.62 -3.20
CA ALA A 189 18.65 -16.60 -3.00
C ALA A 189 20.04 -17.16 -3.33
N CYS A 190 20.87 -16.36 -3.99
CA CYS A 190 22.25 -16.71 -4.30
C CYS A 190 23.21 -15.81 -3.52
N ARG A 191 24.29 -16.41 -3.02
CA ARG A 191 25.35 -15.70 -2.31
C ARG A 191 26.27 -15.04 -3.33
N GLY A 192 26.40 -13.72 -3.24
CA GLY A 192 27.36 -12.96 -4.02
C GLY A 192 28.78 -13.13 -3.49
N ASP A 193 29.74 -12.68 -4.29
CA ASP A 193 31.17 -12.71 -3.92
C ASP A 193 31.48 -11.78 -2.74
N ASP A 194 30.62 -10.78 -2.51
CA ASP A 194 30.59 -9.92 -1.32
C ASP A 194 30.00 -10.60 -0.07
N GLY A 195 29.69 -11.89 -0.16
CA GLY A 195 29.12 -12.70 0.90
C GLY A 195 27.65 -12.44 1.20
N GLN A 196 27.00 -11.51 0.48
CA GLN A 196 25.59 -11.17 0.71
C GLN A 196 24.67 -12.10 -0.07
N TRP A 197 23.62 -12.59 0.59
CA TRP A 197 22.54 -13.32 -0.05
C TRP A 197 21.61 -12.36 -0.78
N ARG A 198 21.30 -12.64 -2.04
CA ARG A 198 20.34 -11.88 -2.84
C ARG A 198 19.29 -12.80 -3.44
N THR A 199 18.02 -12.52 -3.16
CA THR A 199 16.90 -13.23 -3.78
C THR A 199 16.91 -13.00 -5.29
N ARG A 200 16.85 -14.09 -6.06
CA ARG A 200 16.85 -14.12 -7.54
C ARG A 200 15.50 -14.52 -8.13
N ALA A 201 14.73 -15.30 -7.38
CA ALA A 201 13.41 -15.73 -7.77
C ALA A 201 12.50 -15.85 -6.53
N VAL A 202 11.23 -15.54 -6.72
CA VAL A 202 10.16 -15.67 -5.73
C VAL A 202 8.99 -16.39 -6.40
N PHE A 203 8.43 -17.36 -5.70
CA PHE A 203 7.31 -18.18 -6.14
C PHE A 203 6.18 -18.04 -5.12
N TYR A 204 5.02 -17.58 -5.61
CA TYR A 204 3.78 -17.54 -4.83
C TYR A 204 3.06 -18.87 -4.99
N ARG A 205 2.56 -19.44 -3.88
CA ARG A 205 1.67 -20.60 -3.93
C ARG A 205 0.24 -20.09 -3.82
N ASP A 206 -0.55 -20.37 -4.85
CA ASP A 206 -2.01 -20.18 -4.89
C ASP A 206 -2.74 -21.18 -3.98
#